data_AF-A0A3S1BBM0-F1
#
_entry.id   AF-A0A3S1BBM0-F1
#
_cell.length_a   1.000
_cell.length_b   1.000
_cell.length_c   1.000
_cell.angle_alpha   90.00
_cell.angle_beta   90.00
_cell.angle_gamma   90.00
#
_symmetry.space_group_name_H-M   'P 1'
#
loop_
_entity.id
_entity.type
_entity.pdbx_description
1 polymer ?
#
loop_
_entity_poly.entity_id
_entity_poly.type
_entity_poly.pdbx_seq_one_letter_code
_entity_poly.pdbx_strand_id
1 'polypeptide(L)'
;MADNEAALHGTTQTIIVGYRIPLTIFFLQIFIDVDRTVYDLVFNVSSAVDSLMSTPNHVEIDTILSLSDLSTAEGQNTELNIFFPPFVTCQANITSDKKEIISLQRFERSLSLEIGQLFFTDEVHIKTILDADSSVQVPMGISGLSSVLVLQPMADKHDETDVAGSFEYVNITVTTTTALSACIRNISFNNEAEACQFSSSPESITPAYEARWDSTSGWTPFVHLGAVRRERYIQAYFGNKVLINHIRMLQTGAAKAKTLKLRYSNDGVAWVEKPGNLISPNPSINDESLPVPAPETSRYIRVMISELDDNSLTAAFKFSFIGCETTNDKPADLCTAVVSPPTPLADFKRRTFVVAGTTVYVCDMVQEHLSIKQKCYFSRDHLTWIAVNRQVGSLIGYDPGEPRVYGMSSDGLQYMSSVDGTVWKTSITSHVESARLKLGFKAAVEVPFTADANLQGATPDALYQDLPYGATITGLKHFDGANWNQVFSWGDCCP
;
A
#
# COMPACT_ATOMS: atom_id res chain seq x y z
N MET A 1 -46.67 38.21 4.79
CA MET A 1 -48.10 37.84 5.05
C MET A 1 -48.31 36.33 4.98
N ALA A 2 -47.63 35.59 4.09
CA ALA A 2 -47.35 34.17 4.33
C ALA A 2 -46.54 33.96 5.64
N ASP A 3 -45.79 34.98 6.06
CA ASP A 3 -45.06 35.02 7.34
C ASP A 3 -45.83 35.65 8.51
N ASN A 4 -47.16 35.75 8.45
CA ASN A 4 -47.93 36.10 9.66
C ASN A 4 -47.86 34.91 10.63
N GLU A 5 -47.48 35.12 11.89
CA GLU A 5 -47.40 34.06 12.92
C GLU A 5 -48.72 33.29 13.11
N ALA A 6 -49.87 33.90 12.82
CA ALA A 6 -51.17 33.24 12.90
C ALA A 6 -51.48 32.32 11.71
N ALA A 7 -50.67 32.33 10.65
CA ALA A 7 -50.87 31.51 9.46
C ALA A 7 -50.21 30.13 9.67
N LEU A 8 -51.03 29.11 9.93
CA LEU A 8 -50.59 27.73 10.20
C LEU A 8 -50.32 26.96 8.89
N HIS A 9 -49.42 25.99 8.94
CA HIS A 9 -49.18 25.06 7.84
C HIS A 9 -50.47 24.37 7.37
N GLY A 10 -50.67 24.31 6.06
CA GLY A 10 -51.85 23.76 5.40
C GLY A 10 -53.07 24.68 5.44
N THR A 11 -52.93 25.95 5.85
CA THR A 11 -54.07 26.89 5.89
C THR A 11 -54.06 27.86 4.71
N THR A 12 -55.24 28.10 4.15
CA THR A 12 -55.45 29.11 3.10
C THR A 12 -55.76 30.45 3.75
N GLN A 13 -54.90 31.44 3.52
CA GLN A 13 -55.13 32.81 3.97
C GLN A 13 -55.76 33.63 2.86
N THR A 14 -56.66 34.53 3.23
CA THR A 14 -57.39 35.35 2.26
C THR A 14 -57.02 36.81 2.40
N ILE A 15 -56.51 37.40 1.32
CA ILE A 15 -56.22 38.82 1.25
C ILE A 15 -57.36 39.51 0.51
N ILE A 16 -57.93 40.55 1.12
CA ILE A 16 -58.89 41.42 0.47
C ILE A 16 -58.22 42.77 0.26
N VAL A 17 -57.92 43.09 -0.99
CA VAL A 17 -57.39 44.40 -1.35
C VAL A 17 -58.55 45.25 -1.84
N GLY A 18 -58.83 46.33 -1.10
CA GLY A 18 -59.83 47.32 -1.46
C GLY A 18 -59.19 48.55 -2.06
N TYR A 19 -59.71 49.06 -3.18
CA TYR A 19 -59.38 50.41 -3.64
C TYR A 19 -60.66 51.21 -3.91
N ARG A 20 -60.62 52.48 -3.52
CA ARG A 20 -61.74 53.42 -3.62
C ARG A 20 -61.47 54.41 -4.74
N ILE A 21 -62.36 54.46 -5.72
CA ILE A 21 -62.38 55.49 -6.78
C ILE A 21 -63.71 56.22 -6.63
N PRO A 22 -63.70 57.56 -6.55
CA PRO A 22 -64.45 58.42 -5.62
C PRO A 22 -65.73 57.85 -4.96
N LEU A 23 -66.68 57.35 -5.74
CA LEU A 23 -67.99 56.89 -5.27
C LEU A 23 -68.19 55.36 -5.29
N THR A 24 -67.19 54.57 -5.66
CA THR A 24 -67.25 53.09 -5.71
C THR A 24 -66.02 52.47 -5.03
N ILE A 25 -66.25 51.39 -4.28
CA ILE A 25 -65.18 50.59 -3.67
C ILE A 25 -65.20 49.22 -4.33
N PHE A 26 -64.04 48.80 -4.86
CA PHE A 26 -63.84 47.46 -5.39
C PHE A 26 -63.03 46.65 -4.38
N PHE A 27 -63.43 45.40 -4.18
CA PHE A 27 -62.69 44.44 -3.37
C PHE A 27 -62.24 43.30 -4.27
N LEU A 28 -60.93 43.05 -4.30
CA LEU A 28 -60.35 41.85 -4.90
C LEU A 28 -59.93 40.91 -3.77
N GLN A 29 -60.46 39.70 -3.80
CA GLN A 29 -60.18 38.67 -2.81
C GLN A 29 -59.27 37.60 -3.42
N ILE A 30 -58.09 37.40 -2.83
CA ILE A 30 -57.05 36.45 -3.29
C ILE A 30 -56.79 35.45 -2.17
N PHE A 31 -56.73 34.17 -2.53
CA PHE A 31 -56.46 33.07 -1.60
C PHE A 31 -55.01 32.59 -1.77
N ILE A 32 -54.32 32.35 -0.65
CA ILE A 32 -52.91 31.91 -0.61
C ILE A 32 -52.82 30.70 0.33
N ASP A 33 -52.37 29.55 -0.18
CA ASP A 33 -52.11 28.36 0.63
C ASP A 33 -50.71 28.41 1.25
N VAL A 34 -50.61 28.11 2.55
CA VAL A 34 -49.33 28.14 3.29
C VAL A 34 -48.81 26.73 3.55
N ASP A 35 -47.68 26.36 2.93
CA ASP A 35 -46.95 25.11 3.20
C ASP A 35 -45.66 25.41 3.99
N ARG A 36 -45.40 24.68 5.07
CA ARG A 36 -44.26 24.84 5.99
C ARG A 36 -43.74 23.48 6.46
N THR A 37 -43.59 22.55 5.53
CA THR A 37 -42.70 21.41 5.74
C THR A 37 -41.37 21.72 5.06
N VAL A 38 -40.24 21.55 5.76
CA VAL A 38 -38.85 21.41 5.22
C VAL A 38 -37.88 22.63 5.38
N TYR A 39 -36.70 22.33 5.96
CA TYR A 39 -35.41 23.04 6.22
C TYR A 39 -35.36 24.53 6.66
N ASP A 40 -34.81 24.79 7.86
CA ASP A 40 -34.71 26.13 8.48
C ASP A 40 -33.64 27.04 7.85
N LEU A 41 -32.37 26.62 7.83
CA LEU A 41 -31.26 27.33 7.20
C LEU A 41 -30.45 26.34 6.37
N VAL A 42 -30.36 26.57 5.07
CA VAL A 42 -29.60 25.72 4.14
C VAL A 42 -28.64 26.62 3.37
N PHE A 43 -27.35 26.46 3.61
CA PHE A 43 -26.33 27.21 2.89
C PHE A 43 -26.03 26.57 1.54
N ASN A 44 -25.84 27.39 0.52
CA ASN A 44 -25.19 27.02 -0.72
C ASN A 44 -23.76 27.58 -0.68
N VAL A 45 -22.78 26.68 -0.70
CA VAL A 45 -21.35 27.04 -0.74
C VAL A 45 -20.75 26.37 -1.96
N SER A 46 -20.14 27.17 -2.82
CA SER A 46 -19.37 26.65 -3.96
C SER A 46 -17.99 27.29 -3.96
N SER A 47 -16.95 26.45 -3.98
CA SER A 47 -15.57 26.94 -3.95
C SER A 47 -14.76 26.37 -5.11
N ALA A 48 -13.97 27.20 -5.78
CA ALA A 48 -13.14 26.78 -6.89
C ALA A 48 -11.75 27.42 -6.83
N VAL A 49 -10.73 26.66 -7.21
CA VAL A 49 -9.37 27.18 -7.39
C VAL A 49 -9.31 27.97 -8.69
N ASP A 50 -8.87 29.23 -8.64
CA ASP A 50 -8.58 30.02 -9.84
C ASP A 50 -7.28 29.48 -10.46
N SER A 51 -7.41 28.64 -11.47
CA SER A 51 -6.27 27.99 -12.13
C SER A 51 -5.41 28.94 -12.97
N LEU A 52 -5.90 30.14 -13.28
CA LEU A 52 -5.15 31.15 -14.04
C LEU A 52 -4.22 31.96 -13.13
N MET A 53 -4.68 32.22 -11.90
CA MET A 53 -3.93 33.00 -10.90
C MET A 53 -3.12 32.11 -9.95
N SER A 54 -3.50 30.84 -9.80
CA SER A 54 -2.83 29.92 -8.90
C SER A 54 -1.54 29.35 -9.49
N THR A 55 -0.50 29.34 -8.66
CA THR A 55 0.77 28.63 -8.85
C THR A 55 1.01 27.69 -7.67
N PRO A 56 1.96 26.75 -7.75
CA PRO A 56 2.30 25.90 -6.61
C PRO A 56 2.71 26.66 -5.34
N ASN A 57 3.19 27.91 -5.42
CA ASN A 57 3.55 28.69 -4.22
C ASN A 57 2.44 29.62 -3.74
N HIS A 58 1.35 29.74 -4.50
CA HIS A 58 0.33 30.76 -4.33
C HIS A 58 -1.00 30.27 -4.91
N VAL A 59 -1.99 30.01 -4.07
CA VAL A 59 -3.28 29.46 -4.49
C VAL A 59 -4.36 30.50 -4.21
N GLU A 60 -5.11 30.88 -5.25
CA GLU A 60 -6.31 31.70 -5.13
C GLU A 60 -7.56 30.82 -5.22
N ILE A 61 -8.48 31.02 -4.27
CA ILE A 61 -9.73 30.28 -4.19
C ILE A 61 -10.88 31.28 -4.14
N ASP A 62 -11.79 31.15 -5.10
CA ASP A 62 -13.03 31.91 -5.15
C ASP A 62 -14.14 31.07 -4.51
N THR A 63 -14.74 31.60 -3.46
CA THR A 63 -15.86 30.99 -2.73
C THR A 63 -17.10 31.86 -2.88
N ILE A 64 -18.22 31.24 -3.21
CA ILE A 64 -19.53 31.88 -3.22
C ILE A 64 -20.36 31.27 -2.09
N LEU A 65 -20.87 32.12 -1.21
CA LEU A 65 -21.78 31.76 -0.12
C LEU A 65 -23.13 32.46 -0.34
N SER A 66 -24.21 31.69 -0.31
CA SER A 66 -25.58 32.20 -0.31
C SER A 66 -26.51 31.26 0.47
N LEU A 67 -27.75 31.68 0.69
CA LEU A 67 -28.79 30.79 1.17
C LEU A 67 -29.38 30.00 -0.01
N SER A 68 -29.59 28.70 0.16
CA SER A 68 -30.34 27.89 -0.78
C SER A 68 -31.81 28.31 -0.77
N ASP A 69 -32.46 28.13 -1.91
CA ASP A 69 -33.91 28.22 -2.12
C ASP A 69 -34.74 27.29 -1.21
N LEU A 70 -34.11 26.31 -0.57
CA LEU A 70 -34.71 25.45 0.45
C LEU A 70 -34.68 26.06 1.85
N SER A 71 -33.96 27.17 2.06
CA SER A 71 -33.94 27.86 3.36
C SER A 71 -35.26 28.56 3.62
N THR A 72 -35.75 28.46 4.85
CA THR A 72 -36.99 29.15 5.28
C THR A 72 -36.72 30.30 6.25
N ALA A 73 -35.47 30.51 6.65
CA ALA A 73 -35.02 31.64 7.46
C ALA A 73 -33.76 32.32 6.88
N GLU A 74 -33.53 33.57 7.30
CA GLU A 74 -32.30 34.32 7.05
C GLU A 74 -31.27 34.02 8.15
N GLY A 75 -29.99 34.01 7.78
CA GLY A 75 -28.91 33.77 8.75
C GLY A 75 -28.61 35.03 9.55
N GLN A 76 -28.65 34.98 10.88
CA GLN A 76 -28.13 36.06 11.74
C GLN A 76 -26.70 35.72 12.14
N ASN A 77 -25.84 36.72 12.38
CA ASN A 77 -24.44 36.51 12.79
C ASN A 77 -23.72 35.44 11.95
N THR A 78 -23.92 35.49 10.63
CA THR A 78 -23.38 34.48 9.72
C THR A 78 -21.86 34.54 9.74
N GLU A 79 -21.24 33.39 9.94
CA GLU A 79 -19.80 33.19 9.90
C GLU A 79 -19.43 32.20 8.79
N LEU A 80 -18.29 32.41 8.14
CA LEU A 80 -17.64 31.40 7.31
C LEU A 80 -16.32 30.99 7.97
N ASN A 81 -16.26 29.73 8.39
CA ASN A 81 -15.05 29.11 8.92
C ASN A 81 -14.27 28.46 7.79
N ILE A 82 -12.98 28.77 7.69
CA ILE A 82 -12.05 28.21 6.71
C ILE A 82 -10.93 27.52 7.47
N PHE A 83 -10.70 26.24 7.20
CA PHE A 83 -9.67 25.42 7.85
C PHE A 83 -8.55 25.09 6.88
N PHE A 84 -7.32 25.43 7.26
CA PHE A 84 -6.14 25.32 6.41
C PHE A 84 -5.34 24.04 6.69
N PRO A 85 -4.79 23.38 5.66
CA PRO A 85 -3.76 22.37 5.85
C PRO A 85 -2.49 22.99 6.47
N PRO A 86 -1.65 22.21 7.18
CA PRO A 86 -0.52 22.75 7.94
C PRO A 86 0.62 23.33 7.08
N PHE A 87 0.53 23.28 5.75
CA PHE A 87 1.60 23.69 4.83
C PHE A 87 1.27 24.98 4.07
N VAL A 88 0.20 25.69 4.46
CA VAL A 88 -0.21 26.93 3.82
C VAL A 88 -0.48 28.01 4.86
N THR A 89 -0.21 29.25 4.48
CA THR A 89 -0.57 30.45 5.23
C THR A 89 -1.61 31.24 4.45
N CYS A 90 -2.65 31.70 5.12
CA CYS A 90 -3.63 32.60 4.50
C CYS A 90 -3.09 34.03 4.50
N GLN A 91 -3.06 34.67 3.32
CA GLN A 91 -2.78 36.10 3.23
C GLN A 91 -3.90 36.90 3.88
N ALA A 92 -3.57 38.13 4.29
CA ALA A 92 -4.50 39.00 4.99
C ALA A 92 -5.62 39.61 4.14
N ASN A 93 -5.53 39.45 2.82
CA ASN A 93 -6.43 40.09 1.89
C ASN A 93 -7.56 39.12 1.55
N ILE A 94 -8.65 39.26 2.28
CA ILE A 94 -9.93 38.65 1.92
C ILE A 94 -10.83 39.77 1.50
N THR A 95 -11.27 39.70 0.26
CA THR A 95 -12.13 40.70 -0.34
C THR A 95 -13.46 40.06 -0.66
N SER A 96 -14.52 40.81 -0.43
CA SER A 96 -15.84 40.52 -0.97
C SER A 96 -16.36 41.74 -1.73
N ASP A 97 -16.85 41.50 -2.94
CA ASP A 97 -17.30 42.53 -3.88
C ASP A 97 -18.78 42.87 -3.72
N LYS A 98 -19.57 41.96 -3.14
CA LYS A 98 -21.02 42.08 -2.96
C LYS A 98 -21.46 42.37 -1.53
N LYS A 99 -20.63 42.04 -0.53
CA LYS A 99 -20.99 42.24 0.88
C LYS A 99 -19.77 42.55 1.74
N GLU A 100 -19.92 43.42 2.73
CA GLU A 100 -18.83 43.73 3.65
C GLU A 100 -18.59 42.59 4.63
N ILE A 101 -17.31 42.22 4.82
CA ILE A 101 -16.89 41.32 5.90
C ILE A 101 -16.71 42.18 7.14
N ILE A 102 -17.55 41.95 8.16
CA ILE A 102 -17.64 42.75 9.38
C ILE A 102 -16.38 42.59 10.22
N SER A 103 -15.95 41.35 10.43
CA SER A 103 -14.77 41.05 11.20
C SER A 103 -14.07 39.79 10.70
N LEU A 104 -12.79 39.68 11.04
CA LEU A 104 -11.93 38.57 10.65
C LEU A 104 -11.13 38.13 11.87
N GLN A 105 -11.32 36.86 12.27
CA GLN A 105 -10.60 36.25 13.38
C GLN A 105 -9.65 35.17 12.87
N ARG A 106 -8.36 35.27 13.22
CA ARG A 106 -7.34 34.28 12.83
C ARG A 106 -6.98 33.38 13.99
N PHE A 107 -6.94 32.09 13.71
CA PHE A 107 -6.39 31.05 14.56
C PHE A 107 -5.19 30.40 13.86
N GLU A 108 -4.46 29.54 14.56
CA GLU A 108 -3.23 28.91 14.03
C GLU A 108 -3.46 28.20 12.69
N ARG A 109 -4.64 27.59 12.48
CA ARG A 109 -4.97 26.79 11.29
C ARG A 109 -6.38 27.01 10.77
N SER A 110 -7.02 28.09 11.21
CA SER A 110 -8.34 28.44 10.72
C SER A 110 -8.55 29.93 10.75
N LEU A 111 -9.61 30.32 10.07
CA LEU A 111 -10.03 31.69 9.90
C LEU A 111 -11.55 31.71 9.99
N SER A 112 -12.10 32.56 10.86
CA SER A 112 -13.54 32.85 10.87
C SER A 112 -13.77 34.24 10.28
N LEU A 113 -14.69 34.31 9.32
CA LEU A 113 -15.14 35.54 8.67
C LEU A 113 -16.55 35.85 9.12
N GLU A 114 -16.73 36.95 9.85
CA GLU A 114 -18.04 37.43 10.27
C GLU A 114 -18.65 38.26 9.15
N ILE A 115 -19.80 37.81 8.66
CA ILE A 115 -20.54 38.39 7.53
C ILE A 115 -21.79 39.14 8.04
N GLY A 116 -22.26 38.81 9.24
CA GLY A 116 -23.46 39.39 9.85
C GLY A 116 -24.75 38.78 9.30
N GLN A 117 -25.79 39.57 9.14
CA GLN A 117 -27.08 39.06 8.66
C GLN A 117 -27.03 38.71 7.17
N LEU A 118 -27.32 37.46 6.77
CA LEU A 118 -27.39 36.99 5.39
C LEU A 118 -28.85 36.87 4.90
N PHE A 119 -29.26 37.76 4.00
CA PHE A 119 -30.60 37.76 3.39
C PHE A 119 -30.70 36.73 2.25
N PHE A 120 -31.92 36.29 1.90
CA PHE A 120 -32.14 35.34 0.80
C PHE A 120 -31.63 35.83 -0.57
N THR A 121 -31.57 37.14 -0.76
CA THR A 121 -31.08 37.77 -2.00
C THR A 121 -29.57 37.99 -2.00
N ASP A 122 -28.91 37.76 -0.88
CA ASP A 122 -27.49 38.02 -0.74
C ASP A 122 -26.66 36.90 -1.35
N GLU A 123 -25.55 37.32 -1.94
CA GLU A 123 -24.50 36.43 -2.40
C GLU A 123 -23.18 37.04 -1.98
N VAL A 124 -22.37 36.29 -1.25
CA VAL A 124 -21.08 36.74 -0.73
C VAL A 124 -19.99 36.05 -1.52
N HIS A 125 -19.21 36.82 -2.27
CA HIS A 125 -18.03 36.29 -2.96
C HIS A 125 -16.83 36.53 -2.08
N ILE A 126 -16.03 35.51 -1.86
CA ILE A 126 -14.90 35.55 -0.95
C ILE A 126 -13.70 35.03 -1.72
N LYS A 127 -12.74 35.91 -1.94
CA LYS A 127 -11.44 35.53 -2.48
C LYS A 127 -10.49 35.21 -1.33
N THR A 128 -10.05 33.95 -1.27
CA THR A 128 -9.07 33.48 -0.29
C THR A 128 -7.73 33.25 -0.99
N ILE A 129 -6.68 33.89 -0.49
CA ILE A 129 -5.33 33.79 -1.04
C ILE A 129 -4.46 33.02 -0.05
N LEU A 130 -3.88 31.90 -0.50
CA LEU A 130 -3.04 31.02 0.29
C LEU A 130 -1.62 30.99 -0.28
N ASP A 131 -0.61 31.19 0.55
CA ASP A 131 0.79 30.97 0.16
C ASP A 131 1.33 29.70 0.79
N ALA A 132 2.23 29.02 0.08
CA ALA A 132 2.97 27.89 0.63
C ALA A 132 3.81 28.33 1.85
N ASP A 133 3.64 27.64 2.98
CA ASP A 133 4.42 27.92 4.18
C ASP A 133 5.81 27.26 4.08
N SER A 134 6.80 28.06 3.72
CA SER A 134 8.18 27.58 3.63
C SER A 134 8.81 27.19 4.97
N SER A 135 8.22 27.59 6.11
CA SER A 135 8.70 27.23 7.44
C SER A 135 8.33 25.81 7.84
N VAL A 136 7.26 25.26 7.25
CA VAL A 136 6.79 23.91 7.56
C VAL A 136 7.47 22.92 6.62
N GLN A 137 8.34 22.11 7.21
CA GLN A 137 9.10 21.13 6.47
C GLN A 137 8.34 19.81 6.33
N VAL A 138 8.23 19.29 5.11
CA VAL A 138 7.68 17.95 4.83
C VAL A 138 8.80 16.92 4.67
N PRO A 139 8.58 15.64 4.99
CA PRO A 139 9.53 14.58 4.65
C PRO A 139 9.98 14.66 3.19
N MET A 140 11.26 14.38 2.92
CA MET A 140 11.75 14.34 1.53
C MET A 140 10.99 13.31 0.69
N GLY A 141 10.86 13.56 -0.61
CA GLY A 141 10.09 12.71 -1.52
C GLY A 141 8.60 13.02 -1.57
N ILE A 142 8.14 13.96 -0.75
CA ILE A 142 6.80 14.54 -0.83
C ILE A 142 6.96 15.91 -1.49
N SER A 143 6.70 16.00 -2.80
CA SER A 143 6.66 17.25 -3.56
C SER A 143 5.23 17.50 -4.06
N GLY A 144 4.75 18.74 -3.95
CA GLY A 144 3.43 19.13 -4.46
C GLY A 144 2.30 18.39 -3.75
N LEU A 145 2.07 18.68 -2.47
CA LEU A 145 1.00 18.01 -1.72
C LEU A 145 -0.37 18.43 -2.24
N SER A 146 -1.10 17.48 -2.82
CA SER A 146 -2.55 17.57 -2.95
C SER A 146 -3.14 17.61 -1.54
N SER A 147 -3.58 18.79 -1.14
CA SER A 147 -4.17 19.08 0.16
C SER A 147 -5.63 19.46 0.01
N VAL A 148 -6.39 19.38 1.08
CA VAL A 148 -7.81 19.75 1.09
C VAL A 148 -8.01 20.95 2.01
N LEU A 149 -8.59 22.01 1.46
CA LEU A 149 -9.15 23.11 2.25
C LEU A 149 -10.58 22.75 2.62
N VAL A 150 -10.99 23.06 3.85
CA VAL A 150 -12.36 22.82 4.32
C VAL A 150 -13.02 24.15 4.66
N LEU A 151 -14.24 24.36 4.16
CA LEU A 151 -15.05 25.54 4.46
C LEU A 151 -16.36 25.11 5.14
N GLN A 152 -16.81 25.90 6.12
CA GLN A 152 -18.05 25.64 6.85
C GLN A 152 -18.77 26.95 7.16
N PRO A 153 -19.97 27.19 6.58
CA PRO A 153 -20.80 28.32 6.98
C PRO A 153 -21.56 28.00 8.26
N MET A 154 -21.77 29.01 9.09
CA MET A 154 -22.57 28.94 10.32
C MET A 154 -23.42 30.20 10.42
N ALA A 155 -24.61 30.12 10.99
CA ALA A 155 -25.39 31.30 11.36
C ALA A 155 -26.33 30.98 12.52
N ASP A 156 -26.69 32.00 13.28
CA ASP A 156 -27.77 31.93 14.25
C ASP A 156 -29.12 31.93 13.55
N LYS A 157 -30.02 31.09 14.06
CA LYS A 157 -31.45 31.20 13.82
C LYS A 157 -32.05 32.09 14.90
N HIS A 158 -33.14 32.80 14.60
CA HIS A 158 -33.81 33.74 15.50
C HIS A 158 -33.95 33.28 16.98
N ASP A 159 -34.12 31.97 17.21
CA ASP A 159 -34.33 31.36 18.54
C ASP A 159 -33.29 30.27 18.92
N GLU A 160 -32.32 29.95 18.06
CA GLU A 160 -31.30 28.91 18.28
C GLU A 160 -29.90 29.44 17.95
N THR A 161 -28.94 29.20 18.85
CA THR A 161 -27.52 29.51 18.61
C THR A 161 -26.90 28.44 17.73
N ASP A 162 -26.24 28.86 16.64
CA ASP A 162 -25.37 28.06 15.76
C ASP A 162 -26.03 26.94 14.92
N VAL A 163 -26.65 27.30 13.79
CA VAL A 163 -26.93 26.36 12.69
C VAL A 163 -25.71 26.28 11.77
N ALA A 164 -25.06 25.11 11.74
CA ALA A 164 -23.92 24.85 10.88
C ALA A 164 -24.34 24.21 9.55
N GLY A 165 -23.86 24.76 8.44
CA GLY A 165 -23.97 24.15 7.12
C GLY A 165 -23.02 22.98 6.92
N SER A 166 -23.22 22.28 5.80
CA SER A 166 -22.34 21.20 5.34
C SER A 166 -20.93 21.71 5.05
N PHE A 167 -19.94 20.84 5.23
CA PHE A 167 -18.56 21.11 4.84
C PHE A 167 -18.42 21.13 3.31
N GLU A 168 -17.72 22.14 2.80
CA GLU A 168 -17.25 22.22 1.43
C GLU A 168 -15.74 21.91 1.38
N TYR A 169 -15.32 21.13 0.39
CA TYR A 169 -13.94 20.64 0.27
C TYR A 169 -13.31 21.11 -1.04
N VAL A 170 -12.15 21.76 -0.96
CA VAL A 170 -11.41 22.23 -2.14
C VAL A 170 -10.05 21.54 -2.20
N ASN A 171 -9.79 20.83 -3.29
CA ASN A 171 -8.47 20.25 -3.55
C ASN A 171 -7.51 21.33 -4.04
N ILE A 172 -6.39 21.50 -3.35
CA ILE A 172 -5.33 22.44 -3.69
C ILE A 172 -4.00 21.69 -3.85
N THR A 173 -3.06 22.25 -4.62
CA THR A 173 -1.70 21.72 -4.73
C THR A 173 -0.72 22.83 -4.36
N VAL A 174 0.11 22.57 -3.35
CA VAL A 174 1.11 23.54 -2.89
C VAL A 174 2.51 22.95 -2.87
N THR A 175 3.50 23.77 -3.19
CA THR A 175 4.91 23.47 -3.00
C THR A 175 5.20 23.38 -1.52
N THR A 176 5.98 22.40 -1.14
CA THR A 176 6.37 22.18 0.24
C THR A 176 7.88 22.27 0.35
N THR A 177 8.37 22.87 1.43
CA THR A 177 9.81 22.84 1.71
C THR A 177 10.13 21.47 2.29
N THR A 178 11.05 20.74 1.69
CA THR A 178 11.44 19.44 2.23
C THR A 178 12.32 19.63 3.46
N ALA A 179 12.06 18.86 4.50
CA ALA A 179 12.97 18.64 5.62
C ALA A 179 14.21 17.96 5.05
N LEU A 180 15.22 18.75 4.73
CA LEU A 180 16.58 18.23 4.63
C LEU A 180 16.93 17.76 6.04
N SER A 181 16.80 16.45 6.30
CA SER A 181 17.40 15.88 7.50
C SER A 181 18.88 16.27 7.46
N ALA A 182 19.34 16.95 8.51
CA ALA A 182 20.69 17.47 8.58
C ALA A 182 21.67 16.32 8.32
N CYS A 183 22.30 16.39 7.17
CA CYS A 183 23.18 15.36 6.66
C CYS A 183 24.46 15.39 7.51
N ILE A 184 24.63 14.40 8.39
CA ILE A 184 25.76 14.35 9.33
C ILE A 184 27.03 13.94 8.58
N ARG A 185 26.90 12.96 7.70
CA ARG A 185 28.02 12.38 6.96
C ARG A 185 27.54 11.74 5.66
N ASN A 186 28.17 12.09 4.53
CA ASN A 186 27.91 11.40 3.26
C ASN A 186 28.34 9.93 3.34
N ILE A 187 27.51 9.05 2.79
CA ILE A 187 27.78 7.62 2.69
C ILE A 187 27.77 7.14 1.25
N SER A 188 28.66 6.21 0.99
CA SER A 188 28.61 5.31 -0.16
C SER A 188 28.72 3.90 0.42
N PHE A 189 27.57 3.27 0.64
CA PHE A 189 27.47 1.97 1.30
C PHE A 189 27.85 0.87 0.31
N ASN A 190 29.15 0.54 0.28
CA ASN A 190 29.75 -0.34 -0.73
C ASN A 190 30.59 -1.45 -0.05
N ASN A 191 31.81 -1.10 0.39
CA ASN A 191 32.87 -2.08 0.71
C ASN A 191 33.07 -2.30 2.21
N GLU A 192 32.56 -1.40 3.05
CA GLU A 192 32.63 -1.52 4.52
C GLU A 192 31.45 -2.32 5.10
N ALA A 193 30.51 -2.72 4.24
CA ALA A 193 29.33 -3.46 4.66
C ALA A 193 29.66 -4.94 4.89
N GLU A 194 29.36 -5.41 6.10
CA GLU A 194 29.51 -6.80 6.51
C GLU A 194 28.46 -7.68 5.83
N ALA A 195 28.78 -8.95 5.60
CA ALA A 195 27.89 -9.89 4.89
C ALA A 195 26.50 -10.01 5.56
N CYS A 196 26.47 -9.95 6.90
CA CYS A 196 25.23 -10.00 7.69
C CYS A 196 24.29 -8.82 7.46
N GLN A 197 24.80 -7.67 6.97
CA GLN A 197 23.99 -6.49 6.70
C GLN A 197 23.15 -6.64 5.43
N PHE A 198 23.45 -7.66 4.61
CA PHE A 198 22.66 -8.00 3.45
C PHE A 198 21.81 -9.23 3.70
N SER A 199 20.52 -9.12 3.39
CA SER A 199 19.60 -10.26 3.32
C SER A 199 18.76 -10.13 2.05
N SER A 200 18.14 -11.21 1.61
CA SER A 200 17.34 -11.21 0.38
C SER A 200 16.06 -11.99 0.56
N SER A 201 15.19 -11.90 -0.44
CA SER A 201 14.07 -12.83 -0.57
C SER A 201 14.58 -14.28 -0.64
N PRO A 202 13.83 -15.26 -0.09
CA PRO A 202 14.22 -16.67 -0.11
C PRO A 202 14.59 -17.20 -1.50
N GLU A 203 15.41 -18.27 -1.51
CA GLU A 203 15.83 -19.00 -2.72
C GLU A 203 16.67 -18.17 -3.71
N SER A 204 17.32 -17.09 -3.27
CA SER A 204 18.28 -16.40 -4.14
C SER A 204 19.35 -17.38 -4.63
N ILE A 205 19.58 -17.44 -5.95
CA ILE A 205 20.53 -18.39 -6.59
C ILE A 205 21.94 -18.12 -6.08
N THR A 206 22.28 -16.84 -5.92
CA THR A 206 23.49 -16.41 -5.19
C THR A 206 23.08 -15.69 -3.91
N PRO A 207 23.86 -15.81 -2.83
CA PRO A 207 23.50 -15.27 -1.53
C PRO A 207 23.48 -13.74 -1.51
N ALA A 208 22.74 -13.16 -0.57
CA ALA A 208 22.50 -11.71 -0.48
C ALA A 208 23.79 -10.87 -0.41
N TYR A 209 24.84 -11.37 0.26
CA TYR A 209 26.11 -10.63 0.37
C TYR A 209 26.87 -10.51 -0.96
N GLU A 210 26.49 -11.26 -1.99
CA GLU A 210 26.98 -11.06 -3.37
C GLU A 210 26.32 -9.83 -4.03
N ALA A 211 25.35 -9.17 -3.40
CA ALA A 211 24.83 -7.89 -3.87
C ALA A 211 25.84 -6.74 -3.69
N ARG A 212 26.91 -6.94 -2.92
CA ARG A 212 27.94 -5.92 -2.69
C ARG A 212 28.63 -5.54 -3.99
N TRP A 213 29.04 -4.27 -4.07
CA TRP A 213 29.65 -3.71 -5.27
C TRP A 213 30.95 -4.42 -5.67
N ASP A 214 31.74 -4.85 -4.68
CA ASP A 214 33.04 -5.52 -4.83
C ASP A 214 32.94 -7.05 -4.97
N SER A 215 31.73 -7.63 -4.91
CA SER A 215 31.52 -9.06 -5.10
C SER A 215 31.93 -9.51 -6.50
N THR A 216 32.16 -10.81 -6.68
CA THR A 216 32.49 -11.37 -8.00
C THR A 216 31.24 -11.56 -8.83
N SER A 217 30.19 -12.17 -8.27
CA SER A 217 29.08 -12.73 -9.05
C SER A 217 27.85 -11.82 -9.17
N GLY A 218 27.54 -11.05 -8.13
CA GLY A 218 26.26 -10.33 -8.04
C GLY A 218 25.17 -11.17 -7.38
N TRP A 219 24.22 -10.52 -6.71
CA TRP A 219 23.04 -11.18 -6.16
C TRP A 219 22.06 -11.53 -7.27
N THR A 220 21.61 -12.79 -7.28
CA THR A 220 20.76 -13.37 -8.32
C THR A 220 19.44 -13.78 -7.68
N PRO A 221 18.34 -13.02 -7.90
CA PRO A 221 17.03 -13.45 -7.45
C PRO A 221 16.60 -14.72 -8.18
N PHE A 222 15.77 -15.52 -7.52
CA PHE A 222 15.10 -16.62 -8.20
C PHE A 222 13.95 -16.13 -9.09
N VAL A 223 13.86 -16.74 -10.28
CA VAL A 223 12.85 -16.46 -11.32
C VAL A 223 12.03 -17.74 -11.54
N HIS A 224 10.71 -17.68 -11.32
CA HIS A 224 9.82 -18.83 -11.50
C HIS A 224 8.97 -18.66 -12.75
N LEU A 225 8.96 -19.67 -13.64
CA LEU A 225 8.12 -19.73 -14.85
C LEU A 225 8.10 -18.42 -15.67
N GLY A 226 9.27 -17.85 -15.93
CA GLY A 226 9.35 -16.67 -16.79
C GLY A 226 8.80 -15.38 -16.16
N ALA A 227 8.88 -15.21 -14.84
CA ALA A 227 8.74 -13.90 -14.21
C ALA A 227 9.60 -13.76 -12.95
N VAL A 228 10.36 -12.65 -12.82
CA VAL A 228 10.72 -12.11 -11.50
C VAL A 228 9.44 -11.53 -10.93
N ARG A 229 8.59 -12.43 -10.46
CA ARG A 229 7.29 -12.04 -9.96
C ARG A 229 7.48 -11.11 -8.76
N ARG A 230 6.50 -10.22 -8.56
CA ARG A 230 6.48 -9.14 -7.55
C ARG A 230 7.00 -9.67 -6.20
N GLU A 231 7.94 -8.97 -5.57
CA GLU A 231 8.50 -9.25 -4.23
C GLU A 231 9.89 -9.92 -4.14
N ARG A 232 10.62 -10.13 -5.24
CA ARG A 232 12.06 -10.45 -5.10
C ARG A 232 12.81 -9.20 -4.66
N TYR A 233 13.60 -9.34 -3.60
CA TYR A 233 14.27 -8.20 -3.01
C TYR A 233 15.66 -8.54 -2.51
N ILE A 234 16.50 -7.51 -2.53
CA ILE A 234 17.68 -7.40 -1.69
C ILE A 234 17.41 -6.35 -0.61
N GLN A 235 17.89 -6.60 0.59
CA GLN A 235 17.76 -5.74 1.75
C GLN A 235 19.16 -5.39 2.25
N ALA A 236 19.37 -4.11 2.57
CA ALA A 236 20.57 -3.63 3.23
C ALA A 236 20.22 -2.98 4.59
N TYR A 237 20.99 -3.31 5.62
CA TYR A 237 20.97 -2.69 6.94
C TYR A 237 22.15 -1.74 7.12
N PHE A 238 21.90 -0.49 7.48
CA PHE A 238 22.94 0.54 7.54
C PHE A 238 23.53 0.76 8.94
N GLY A 239 22.95 0.18 9.99
CA GLY A 239 23.30 0.55 11.36
C GLY A 239 22.61 1.85 11.76
N ASN A 240 23.13 3.00 11.31
CA ASN A 240 22.51 4.32 11.49
C ASN A 240 21.22 4.47 10.66
N LYS A 241 20.36 5.43 11.02
CA LYS A 241 19.38 5.96 10.05
C LYS A 241 20.11 6.75 8.98
N VAL A 242 19.84 6.39 7.74
CA VAL A 242 20.42 7.01 6.56
C VAL A 242 19.33 7.52 5.64
N LEU A 243 19.71 8.43 4.77
CA LEU A 243 18.88 9.02 3.75
C LEU A 243 19.54 8.76 2.40
N ILE A 244 19.02 7.76 1.68
CA ILE A 244 19.56 7.34 0.38
C ILE A 244 18.87 8.14 -0.71
N ASN A 245 19.64 8.88 -1.50
CA ASN A 245 19.13 9.69 -2.61
C ASN A 245 19.47 9.11 -3.99
N HIS A 246 20.46 8.21 -4.08
CA HIS A 246 20.79 7.48 -5.29
C HIS A 246 21.14 6.02 -4.98
N ILE A 247 20.82 5.15 -5.94
CA ILE A 247 21.25 3.76 -5.95
C ILE A 247 22.09 3.57 -7.20
N ARG A 248 23.37 3.26 -7.05
CA ARG A 248 24.17 2.78 -8.16
C ARG A 248 23.95 1.29 -8.31
N MET A 249 23.56 0.86 -9.49
CA MET A 249 23.22 -0.53 -9.80
C MET A 249 24.10 -1.04 -10.94
N LEU A 250 24.71 -2.20 -10.74
CA LEU A 250 25.44 -2.94 -11.77
C LEU A 250 24.70 -4.23 -12.12
N GLN A 251 24.32 -4.39 -13.37
CA GLN A 251 23.54 -5.51 -13.91
C GLN A 251 24.48 -6.49 -14.63
N THR A 252 24.87 -7.56 -13.95
CA THR A 252 25.80 -8.58 -14.47
C THR A 252 25.11 -9.75 -15.14
N GLY A 253 23.82 -9.96 -14.86
CA GLY A 253 23.02 -11.03 -15.47
C GLY A 253 22.68 -10.75 -16.94
N ALA A 254 22.23 -11.79 -17.65
CA ALA A 254 21.75 -11.68 -19.02
C ALA A 254 20.42 -10.92 -19.10
N ALA A 255 19.53 -11.14 -18.11
CA ALA A 255 18.35 -10.32 -17.91
C ALA A 255 18.67 -9.06 -17.09
N LYS A 256 17.93 -7.99 -17.36
CA LYS A 256 18.07 -6.65 -16.81
C LYS A 256 16.77 -6.19 -16.16
N ALA A 257 16.88 -5.42 -15.08
CA ALA A 257 15.72 -4.84 -14.41
C ALA A 257 15.10 -3.73 -15.25
N LYS A 258 13.77 -3.77 -15.42
CA LYS A 258 12.96 -2.70 -16.01
C LYS A 258 12.32 -1.81 -14.97
N THR A 259 11.93 -2.41 -13.85
CA THR A 259 11.17 -1.73 -12.81
C THR A 259 11.68 -2.15 -11.43
N LEU A 260 12.06 -1.18 -10.62
CA LEU A 260 12.39 -1.34 -9.20
C LEU A 260 11.38 -0.58 -8.34
N LYS A 261 11.17 -1.08 -7.12
CA LYS A 261 10.46 -0.36 -6.06
C LYS A 261 11.27 -0.40 -4.78
N LEU A 262 11.11 0.63 -3.95
CA LEU A 262 11.82 0.74 -2.69
C LEU A 262 10.87 0.63 -1.50
N ARG A 263 11.28 -0.14 -0.49
CA ARG A 263 10.64 -0.14 0.82
C ARG A 263 11.64 0.22 1.89
N TYR A 264 11.16 0.93 2.91
CA TYR A 264 11.99 1.46 3.99
C TYR A 264 11.52 0.92 5.34
N SER A 265 12.46 0.73 6.26
CA SER A 265 12.16 0.28 7.62
C SER A 265 13.17 0.80 8.65
N ASN A 266 12.73 0.95 9.90
CA ASN A 266 13.60 1.28 11.03
C ASN A 266 13.89 0.07 11.92
N ASP A 267 13.05 -0.98 11.87
CA ASP A 267 13.12 -2.17 12.71
C ASP A 267 13.38 -3.46 11.93
N GLY A 268 13.38 -3.41 10.59
CA GLY A 268 13.52 -4.57 9.71
C GLY A 268 12.26 -5.44 9.62
N VAL A 269 11.19 -5.10 10.35
CA VAL A 269 9.95 -5.87 10.48
C VAL A 269 8.79 -5.16 9.79
N ALA A 270 8.56 -3.88 10.12
CA ALA A 270 7.54 -3.04 9.54
C ALA A 270 8.11 -2.25 8.36
N TRP A 271 7.48 -2.37 7.20
CA TRP A 271 7.97 -1.78 5.94
C TRP A 271 6.99 -0.77 5.38
N VAL A 272 7.51 0.37 4.97
CA VAL A 272 6.73 1.45 4.34
C VAL A 272 7.12 1.58 2.89
N GLU A 273 6.11 1.63 2.02
CA GLU A 273 6.23 1.93 0.59
C GLU A 273 5.66 3.34 0.37
N LYS A 274 6.43 4.25 -0.24
CA LYS A 274 5.98 5.63 -0.49
C LYS A 274 5.30 5.74 -1.86
N PRO A 275 4.29 6.61 -2.03
CA PRO A 275 3.76 6.95 -3.35
C PRO A 275 4.89 7.43 -4.28
N GLY A 276 4.85 7.04 -5.57
CA GLY A 276 5.84 7.48 -6.55
C GLY A 276 7.25 6.87 -6.39
N ASN A 277 7.42 5.80 -5.60
CA ASN A 277 8.71 5.14 -5.36
C ASN A 277 9.20 4.21 -6.49
N LEU A 278 8.63 4.34 -7.70
CA LEU A 278 8.97 3.51 -8.85
C LEU A 278 10.22 4.05 -9.53
N ILE A 279 11.19 3.18 -9.76
CA ILE A 279 12.44 3.49 -10.48
C ILE A 279 12.47 2.64 -11.73
N SER A 280 12.83 3.24 -12.87
CA SER A 280 12.91 2.56 -14.16
C SER A 280 14.35 2.55 -14.69
N PRO A 281 15.17 1.55 -14.32
CA PRO A 281 16.50 1.39 -14.89
C PRO A 281 16.45 1.17 -16.39
N ASN A 282 17.50 1.57 -17.10
CA ASN A 282 17.61 1.33 -18.53
C ASN A 282 18.21 -0.08 -18.78
N PRO A 283 17.48 -1.03 -19.41
CA PRO A 283 18.01 -2.36 -19.70
C PRO A 283 19.26 -2.37 -20.58
N SER A 284 19.49 -1.32 -21.37
CA SER A 284 20.69 -1.21 -22.22
C SER A 284 21.95 -0.76 -21.47
N ILE A 285 21.82 -0.37 -20.20
CA ILE A 285 22.92 0.14 -19.37
C ILE A 285 23.23 -0.86 -18.26
N ASN A 286 24.48 -1.32 -18.22
CA ASN A 286 24.90 -2.26 -17.18
C ASN A 286 25.22 -1.57 -15.86
N ASP A 287 25.87 -0.40 -15.86
CA ASP A 287 26.23 0.37 -14.66
C ASP A 287 25.51 1.71 -14.69
N GLU A 288 24.52 1.89 -13.83
CA GLU A 288 23.65 3.05 -13.80
C GLU A 288 23.55 3.64 -12.39
N SER A 289 23.54 4.97 -12.29
CA SER A 289 23.21 5.68 -11.06
C SER A 289 21.77 6.15 -11.11
N LEU A 290 20.91 5.53 -10.31
CA LEU A 290 19.47 5.71 -10.31
C LEU A 290 19.06 6.70 -9.20
N PRO A 291 18.37 7.81 -9.50
CA PRO A 291 17.84 8.68 -8.47
C PRO A 291 16.72 7.98 -7.69
N VAL A 292 16.68 8.19 -6.38
CA VAL A 292 15.59 7.73 -5.52
C VAL A 292 14.48 8.81 -5.52
N PRO A 293 13.30 8.55 -6.09
CA PRO A 293 12.26 9.58 -6.26
C PRO A 293 11.61 10.01 -4.95
N ALA A 294 11.48 9.07 -4.00
CA ALA A 294 10.91 9.32 -2.68
C ALA A 294 11.87 8.82 -1.57
N PRO A 295 12.97 9.56 -1.29
CA PRO A 295 13.98 9.15 -0.32
C PRO A 295 13.46 9.30 1.11
N GLU A 296 13.64 8.28 1.94
CA GLU A 296 13.16 8.24 3.33
C GLU A 296 14.32 7.97 4.29
N THR A 297 14.33 8.67 5.42
CA THR A 297 15.27 8.40 6.50
C THR A 297 14.94 7.07 7.19
N SER A 298 15.82 6.08 7.05
CA SER A 298 15.57 4.70 7.50
C SER A 298 16.85 3.95 7.85
N ARG A 299 16.77 2.89 8.67
CA ARG A 299 17.91 1.98 8.93
C ARG A 299 18.04 0.86 7.92
N TYR A 300 16.96 0.56 7.22
CA TYR A 300 16.88 -0.49 6.23
C TYR A 300 16.26 0.02 4.93
N ILE A 301 16.82 -0.44 3.82
CA ILE A 301 16.19 -0.31 2.50
C ILE A 301 16.03 -1.70 1.89
N ARG A 302 14.89 -1.94 1.24
CA ARG A 302 14.64 -3.07 0.36
C ARG A 302 14.53 -2.58 -1.07
N VAL A 303 15.37 -3.10 -1.94
CA VAL A 303 15.28 -2.92 -3.38
C VAL A 303 14.51 -4.11 -3.95
N MET A 304 13.27 -3.84 -4.37
CA MET A 304 12.34 -4.82 -4.91
C MET A 304 12.49 -4.84 -6.44
N ILE A 305 12.92 -5.97 -7.01
CA ILE A 305 12.90 -6.17 -8.46
C ILE A 305 11.47 -6.51 -8.85
N SER A 306 10.81 -5.61 -9.59
CA SER A 306 9.40 -5.77 -9.96
C SER A 306 9.20 -6.35 -11.35
N GLU A 307 10.16 -6.11 -12.26
CA GLU A 307 10.09 -6.56 -13.65
C GLU A 307 11.50 -6.68 -14.25
N LEU A 308 11.70 -7.72 -15.07
CA LEU A 308 12.87 -7.86 -15.95
C LEU A 308 12.50 -7.63 -17.41
N ASP A 309 13.49 -7.30 -18.23
CA ASP A 309 13.36 -7.22 -19.68
C ASP A 309 13.09 -8.56 -20.36
N ASP A 310 13.76 -9.62 -19.90
CA ASP A 310 13.57 -10.99 -20.31
C ASP A 310 13.59 -11.91 -19.09
N ASN A 311 12.42 -12.44 -18.74
CA ASN A 311 12.31 -13.33 -17.59
C ASN A 311 12.69 -14.78 -17.86
N SER A 312 13.03 -15.14 -19.11
CA SER A 312 13.58 -16.46 -19.43
C SER A 312 15.08 -16.56 -19.13
N LEU A 313 15.74 -15.42 -18.90
CA LEU A 313 17.16 -15.31 -18.64
C LEU A 313 17.44 -15.00 -17.16
N THR A 314 18.64 -15.35 -16.71
CA THR A 314 19.10 -15.09 -15.34
C THR A 314 19.47 -13.62 -15.17
N ALA A 315 18.91 -12.95 -14.15
CA ALA A 315 19.30 -11.61 -13.73
C ALA A 315 20.26 -11.67 -12.54
N ALA A 316 21.27 -10.79 -12.51
CA ALA A 316 22.19 -10.66 -11.39
C ALA A 316 22.57 -9.20 -11.19
N PHE A 317 22.61 -8.75 -9.94
CA PHE A 317 22.67 -7.35 -9.56
C PHE A 317 23.69 -7.09 -8.46
N LYS A 318 24.39 -5.97 -8.55
CA LYS A 318 25.18 -5.38 -7.47
C LYS A 318 24.69 -3.98 -7.19
N PHE A 319 24.75 -3.57 -5.93
CA PHE A 319 24.20 -2.30 -5.47
C PHE A 319 25.23 -1.53 -4.63
N SER A 320 25.18 -0.22 -4.79
CA SER A 320 25.85 0.77 -3.95
C SER A 320 24.82 1.84 -3.60
N PHE A 321 24.66 2.13 -2.30
CA PHE A 321 23.69 3.10 -1.83
C PHE A 321 24.39 4.41 -1.50
N ILE A 322 23.96 5.49 -2.14
CA ILE A 322 24.58 6.81 -2.04
C ILE A 322 23.58 7.75 -1.34
N GLY A 323 24.08 8.45 -0.33
CA GLY A 323 23.24 9.31 0.50
C GLY A 323 24.01 9.86 1.69
N CYS A 324 23.34 10.01 2.83
CA CYS A 324 24.03 10.35 4.07
C CYS A 324 23.39 9.81 5.35
N GLU A 325 24.19 9.77 6.42
CA GLU A 325 23.75 9.51 7.78
C GLU A 325 22.97 10.71 8.33
N THR A 326 21.88 10.40 9.01
CA THR A 326 21.00 11.38 9.67
C THR A 326 20.98 11.21 11.19
N THR A 327 21.64 10.16 11.67
CA THR A 327 21.78 9.82 13.09
C THR A 327 23.18 9.26 13.32
N ASN A 328 23.62 9.30 14.57
CA ASN A 328 24.90 8.74 15.02
C ASN A 328 24.69 7.78 16.20
N ASP A 329 23.78 6.83 16.02
CA ASP A 329 23.34 5.86 17.03
C ASP A 329 23.58 4.41 16.58
N LYS A 330 24.63 4.23 15.77
CA LYS A 330 25.08 2.94 15.25
C LYS A 330 25.30 1.94 16.40
N PRO A 331 24.77 0.71 16.31
CA PRO A 331 25.09 -0.34 17.28
C PRO A 331 26.58 -0.66 17.28
N ALA A 332 27.09 -1.13 18.41
CA ALA A 332 28.49 -1.56 18.53
C ALA A 332 28.81 -2.77 17.64
N ASP A 333 27.87 -3.71 17.52
CA ASP A 333 27.94 -4.87 16.63
C ASP A 333 26.76 -4.81 15.67
N LEU A 334 27.06 -4.66 14.39
CA LEU A 334 26.06 -4.54 13.34
C LEU A 334 25.33 -5.86 13.09
N CYS A 335 26.05 -6.98 13.06
CA CYS A 335 25.48 -8.28 12.73
C CYS A 335 24.47 -8.77 13.76
N THR A 336 24.71 -8.49 15.04
CA THR A 336 23.78 -8.85 16.11
C THR A 336 22.52 -7.97 16.12
N ALA A 337 22.62 -6.75 15.59
CA ALA A 337 21.50 -5.81 15.50
C ALA A 337 20.63 -6.01 14.24
N VAL A 338 21.11 -6.77 13.24
CA VAL A 338 20.32 -7.10 12.05
C VAL A 338 19.17 -8.01 12.44
N VAL A 339 17.94 -7.55 12.18
CA VAL A 339 16.77 -8.42 12.26
C VAL A 339 16.78 -9.34 11.05
N SER A 340 17.22 -10.57 11.26
CA SER A 340 17.15 -11.63 10.27
C SER A 340 15.85 -12.43 10.46
N PRO A 341 15.12 -12.74 9.38
CA PRO A 341 14.01 -13.68 9.49
C PRO A 341 14.54 -15.01 10.04
N PRO A 342 13.77 -15.70 10.89
CA PRO A 342 14.23 -16.94 11.48
C PRO A 342 14.57 -17.94 10.38
N THR A 343 15.76 -18.53 10.48
CA THR A 343 16.23 -19.51 9.49
C THR A 343 15.42 -20.79 9.64
N PRO A 344 14.75 -21.26 8.57
CA PRO A 344 14.11 -22.57 8.59
C PRO A 344 15.11 -23.66 8.98
N LEU A 345 14.63 -24.74 9.61
CA LEU A 345 15.48 -25.92 9.83
C LEU A 345 15.96 -26.45 8.48
N ALA A 346 17.12 -27.11 8.46
CA ALA A 346 17.76 -27.61 7.24
C ALA A 346 16.87 -28.53 6.39
N ASP A 347 15.89 -29.18 7.02
CA ASP A 347 14.92 -30.08 6.39
C ASP A 347 13.79 -29.35 5.65
N PHE A 348 13.67 -28.03 5.83
CA PHE A 348 12.58 -27.29 5.24
C PHE A 348 12.85 -27.05 3.76
N LYS A 349 12.14 -27.79 2.92
CA LYS A 349 12.24 -27.72 1.46
C LYS A 349 10.99 -27.10 0.87
N ARG A 350 11.17 -26.08 0.05
CA ARG A 350 10.07 -25.28 -0.53
C ARG A 350 9.25 -26.04 -1.57
N ARG A 351 9.79 -27.11 -2.17
CA ARG A 351 9.06 -27.99 -3.07
C ARG A 351 9.45 -29.43 -2.84
N THR A 352 8.44 -30.21 -2.50
CA THR A 352 8.62 -31.61 -2.11
C THR A 352 7.39 -32.40 -2.50
N PHE A 353 7.56 -33.68 -2.78
CA PHE A 353 6.44 -34.61 -2.81
C PHE A 353 6.80 -35.96 -2.18
N VAL A 354 5.80 -36.71 -1.73
CA VAL A 354 5.99 -38.06 -1.19
C VAL A 354 4.76 -38.92 -1.44
N VAL A 355 4.97 -40.19 -1.74
CA VAL A 355 3.91 -41.19 -1.89
C VAL A 355 3.77 -41.98 -0.59
N ALA A 356 2.68 -41.72 0.13
CA ALA A 356 2.32 -42.36 1.37
C ALA A 356 1.14 -43.32 1.15
N GLY A 357 1.47 -44.60 0.97
CA GLY A 357 0.48 -45.62 0.61
C GLY A 357 -0.13 -45.32 -0.76
N THR A 358 -1.44 -45.06 -0.81
CA THR A 358 -2.15 -44.67 -2.04
C THR A 358 -2.30 -43.16 -2.19
N THR A 359 -1.79 -42.38 -1.24
CA THR A 359 -1.94 -40.92 -1.23
C THR A 359 -0.62 -40.26 -1.62
N VAL A 360 -0.66 -39.33 -2.57
CA VAL A 360 0.48 -38.46 -2.88
C VAL A 360 0.28 -37.12 -2.19
N TYR A 361 1.34 -36.62 -1.57
CA TYR A 361 1.40 -35.28 -1.00
C TYR A 361 2.39 -34.45 -1.79
N VAL A 362 2.07 -33.18 -2.03
CA VAL A 362 2.93 -32.23 -2.73
C VAL A 362 2.91 -30.91 -2.00
N CYS A 363 4.06 -30.24 -1.90
CA CYS A 363 4.17 -28.87 -1.44
C CYS A 363 4.88 -28.06 -2.51
N ASP A 364 4.43 -26.82 -2.71
CA ASP A 364 5.04 -25.85 -3.61
C ASP A 364 4.93 -24.45 -3.04
N MET A 365 5.85 -23.60 -3.48
CA MET A 365 5.84 -22.18 -3.18
C MET A 365 4.95 -21.47 -4.20
N VAL A 366 3.76 -21.06 -3.77
CA VAL A 366 2.80 -20.34 -4.60
C VAL A 366 2.86 -18.85 -4.31
N GLN A 367 2.89 -18.05 -5.36
CA GLN A 367 2.83 -16.62 -5.20
C GLN A 367 1.40 -16.11 -5.16
N GLU A 368 1.07 -15.34 -4.12
CA GLU A 368 -0.18 -14.60 -4.02
C GLU A 368 0.05 -13.09 -4.15
N HIS A 369 -1.04 -12.31 -4.16
CA HIS A 369 -1.02 -10.86 -4.37
C HIS A 369 -0.12 -10.08 -3.39
N LEU A 370 0.07 -10.56 -2.16
CA LEU A 370 0.73 -9.84 -1.07
C LEU A 370 1.93 -10.55 -0.46
N SER A 371 2.16 -11.80 -0.87
CA SER A 371 3.22 -12.62 -0.31
C SER A 371 3.45 -13.87 -1.14
N ILE A 372 4.67 -14.36 -1.10
CA ILE A 372 4.99 -15.76 -1.36
C ILE A 372 4.43 -16.63 -0.22
N LYS A 373 3.56 -17.60 -0.55
CA LYS A 373 3.02 -18.57 0.42
C LYS A 373 3.43 -19.98 0.08
N GLN A 374 3.69 -20.75 1.12
CA GLN A 374 3.88 -22.18 1.01
C GLN A 374 2.51 -22.85 1.00
N LYS A 375 2.23 -23.70 0.00
CA LYS A 375 0.98 -24.44 -0.10
C LYS A 375 1.27 -25.91 -0.31
N CYS A 376 0.51 -26.75 0.38
CA CYS A 376 0.60 -28.19 0.26
C CYS A 376 -0.76 -28.77 -0.10
N TYR A 377 -0.76 -29.82 -0.91
CA TYR A 377 -1.93 -30.53 -1.39
C TYR A 377 -1.70 -32.03 -1.27
N PHE A 378 -2.78 -32.80 -1.22
CA PHE A 378 -2.73 -34.23 -1.34
C PHE A 378 -3.81 -34.75 -2.29
N SER A 379 -3.56 -35.91 -2.89
CA SER A 379 -4.51 -36.61 -3.73
C SER A 379 -4.45 -38.11 -3.46
N ARG A 380 -5.61 -38.77 -3.47
CA ARG A 380 -5.74 -40.23 -3.34
C ARG A 380 -5.94 -40.92 -4.68
N ASP A 381 -6.34 -40.16 -5.68
CA ASP A 381 -6.82 -40.61 -6.97
C ASP A 381 -6.12 -39.91 -8.13
N HIS A 382 -5.07 -39.12 -7.87
CA HIS A 382 -4.32 -38.26 -8.79
C HIS A 382 -5.15 -37.26 -9.62
N LEU A 383 -6.45 -37.16 -9.37
CA LEU A 383 -7.39 -36.32 -10.09
C LEU A 383 -7.90 -35.19 -9.19
N THR A 384 -8.22 -35.52 -7.94
CA THR A 384 -8.75 -34.59 -6.95
C THR A 384 -7.64 -34.18 -6.00
N TRP A 385 -7.32 -32.88 -5.96
CA TRP A 385 -6.33 -32.32 -5.05
C TRP A 385 -7.00 -31.55 -3.92
N ILE A 386 -6.67 -31.93 -2.69
CA ILE A 386 -7.21 -31.33 -1.48
C ILE A 386 -6.09 -30.58 -0.78
N ALA A 387 -6.34 -29.32 -0.41
CA ALA A 387 -5.38 -28.52 0.35
C ALA A 387 -5.11 -29.19 1.72
N VAL A 388 -3.83 -29.34 2.03
CA VAL A 388 -3.36 -29.72 3.35
C VAL A 388 -3.53 -28.52 4.29
N ASN A 389 -3.56 -28.76 5.62
CA ASN A 389 -3.56 -27.71 6.62
C ASN A 389 -2.49 -26.63 6.30
N ARG A 390 -2.91 -25.36 6.27
CA ARG A 390 -2.07 -24.18 5.96
C ARG A 390 -0.81 -24.05 6.81
N GLN A 391 -0.79 -24.71 7.97
CA GLN A 391 0.37 -24.74 8.84
C GLN A 391 1.50 -25.59 8.28
N VAL A 392 1.25 -26.51 7.33
CA VAL A 392 2.27 -27.37 6.73
C VAL A 392 2.90 -26.65 5.55
N GLY A 393 4.23 -26.59 5.53
CA GLY A 393 4.98 -25.97 4.45
C GLY A 393 5.85 -26.92 3.63
N SER A 394 6.29 -28.03 4.21
CA SER A 394 7.21 -28.95 3.53
C SER A 394 6.93 -30.38 3.96
N LEU A 395 7.23 -31.34 3.09
CA LEU A 395 7.14 -32.76 3.37
C LEU A 395 8.55 -33.29 3.65
N ILE A 396 8.67 -34.10 4.70
CA ILE A 396 9.93 -34.76 5.07
C ILE A 396 9.94 -36.19 4.58
N GLY A 397 8.82 -36.89 4.73
CA GLY A 397 8.73 -38.30 4.36
C GLY A 397 7.56 -39.03 4.98
N TYR A 398 7.55 -40.35 4.83
CA TYR A 398 6.48 -41.24 5.25
C TYR A 398 7.05 -42.48 5.93
N ASP A 399 6.49 -42.83 7.08
CA ASP A 399 6.75 -44.10 7.77
C ASP A 399 5.60 -45.08 7.49
N PRO A 400 5.82 -46.20 6.79
CA PRO A 400 4.79 -47.21 6.57
C PRO A 400 4.52 -48.10 7.79
N GLY A 401 5.48 -48.22 8.72
CA GLY A 401 5.33 -49.04 9.93
C GLY A 401 4.39 -48.42 10.95
N GLU A 402 4.39 -47.08 11.01
CA GLU A 402 3.38 -46.27 11.68
C GLU A 402 2.82 -45.31 10.64
N PRO A 403 1.73 -45.64 9.91
CA PRO A 403 1.30 -44.98 8.67
C PRO A 403 1.09 -43.48 8.86
N ARG A 404 2.19 -42.72 8.78
CA ARG A 404 2.30 -41.35 9.25
C ARG A 404 3.21 -40.60 8.32
N VAL A 405 2.70 -39.47 7.85
CA VAL A 405 3.44 -38.51 7.04
C VAL A 405 4.06 -37.49 7.97
N TYR A 406 5.31 -37.17 7.71
CA TYR A 406 6.07 -36.15 8.40
C TYR A 406 6.30 -34.96 7.47
N GLY A 407 6.26 -33.78 8.06
CA GLY A 407 6.47 -32.53 7.37
C GLY A 407 6.98 -31.46 8.32
N MET A 408 6.96 -30.23 7.85
CA MET A 408 7.35 -29.06 8.62
C MET A 408 6.30 -27.99 8.55
N SER A 409 6.32 -27.11 9.55
CA SER A 409 5.48 -25.93 9.57
C SER A 409 5.81 -24.97 8.42
N SER A 410 4.86 -24.10 8.06
CA SER A 410 4.97 -23.16 6.94
C SER A 410 6.06 -22.11 7.11
N ASP A 411 6.44 -21.82 8.36
CA ASP A 411 7.59 -20.99 8.72
C ASP A 411 8.92 -21.78 8.76
N GLY A 412 8.84 -23.11 8.65
CA GLY A 412 9.99 -24.00 8.67
C GLY A 412 10.65 -24.15 10.04
N LEU A 413 9.96 -23.84 11.14
CA LEU A 413 10.54 -23.86 12.49
C LEU A 413 10.15 -25.07 13.33
N GLN A 414 9.12 -25.81 12.94
CA GLN A 414 8.59 -26.93 13.71
C GLN A 414 8.37 -28.14 12.82
N TYR A 415 8.67 -29.31 13.36
CA TYR A 415 8.25 -30.56 12.74
C TYR A 415 6.75 -30.78 12.95
N MET A 416 6.11 -31.38 11.96
CA MET A 416 4.71 -31.75 12.00
C MET A 416 4.52 -33.19 11.55
N SER A 417 3.46 -33.84 11.98
CA SER A 417 3.05 -35.14 11.44
C SER A 417 1.54 -35.30 11.36
N SER A 418 1.12 -36.19 10.47
CA SER A 418 -0.28 -36.57 10.28
C SER A 418 -0.41 -38.05 9.98
N VAL A 419 -1.49 -38.67 10.48
CA VAL A 419 -1.82 -40.08 10.25
C VAL A 419 -2.83 -40.23 9.10
N ASP A 420 -3.58 -39.17 8.78
CA ASP A 420 -4.68 -39.17 7.82
C ASP A 420 -4.49 -38.16 6.67
N GLY A 421 -3.44 -37.34 6.74
CA GLY A 421 -3.14 -36.28 5.78
C GLY A 421 -3.87 -34.96 6.01
N THR A 422 -4.88 -34.96 6.89
CA THR A 422 -5.80 -33.84 7.11
C THR A 422 -5.54 -33.15 8.44
N VAL A 423 -5.35 -33.92 9.52
CA VAL A 423 -5.05 -33.41 10.86
C VAL A 423 -3.55 -33.47 11.08
N TRP A 424 -2.93 -32.30 11.17
CA TRP A 424 -1.49 -32.15 11.41
C TRP A 424 -1.24 -31.67 12.83
N LYS A 425 -0.28 -32.29 13.49
CA LYS A 425 0.14 -31.97 14.86
C LYS A 425 1.63 -31.71 14.90
N THR A 426 2.07 -30.81 15.78
CA THR A 426 3.49 -30.60 16.05
C THR A 426 4.13 -31.91 16.54
N SER A 427 5.29 -32.23 16.01
CA SER A 427 6.10 -33.39 16.38
C SER A 427 7.38 -32.90 17.07
N ILE A 428 7.85 -33.64 18.07
CA ILE A 428 9.17 -33.39 18.65
C ILE A 428 10.26 -33.95 17.73
N THR A 429 11.42 -33.27 17.68
CA THR A 429 12.54 -33.61 16.78
C THR A 429 12.98 -35.06 16.91
N SER A 430 13.11 -35.58 18.14
CA SER A 430 13.55 -36.96 18.39
C SER A 430 12.64 -38.02 17.77
N HIS A 431 11.32 -37.76 17.65
CA HIS A 431 10.40 -38.67 16.99
C HIS A 431 10.61 -38.70 15.48
N VAL A 432 10.86 -37.54 14.86
CA VAL A 432 11.13 -37.46 13.42
C VAL A 432 12.45 -38.15 13.08
N GLU A 433 13.50 -37.90 13.87
CA GLU A 433 14.79 -38.56 13.70
C GLU A 433 14.70 -40.08 13.91
N SER A 434 13.93 -40.53 14.91
CA SER A 434 13.71 -41.96 15.12
C SER A 434 12.95 -42.61 13.95
N ALA A 435 11.99 -41.89 13.35
CA ALA A 435 11.26 -42.37 12.18
C ALA A 435 12.17 -42.48 10.94
N ARG A 436 13.05 -41.49 10.71
CA ARG A 436 14.02 -41.48 9.60
C ARG A 436 14.97 -42.67 9.60
N LEU A 437 15.30 -43.18 10.79
CA LEU A 437 16.20 -44.32 10.95
C LEU A 437 15.51 -45.68 10.72
N LYS A 438 14.18 -45.72 10.53
CA LYS A 438 13.46 -46.96 10.23
C LYS A 438 13.74 -47.40 8.80
N LEU A 439 14.00 -48.70 8.60
CA LEU A 439 14.34 -49.30 7.31
C LEU A 439 13.28 -49.06 6.21
N GLY A 440 12.01 -48.85 6.59
CA GLY A 440 10.91 -48.59 5.65
C GLY A 440 10.61 -47.11 5.42
N PHE A 441 11.32 -46.19 6.06
CA PHE A 441 11.05 -44.76 5.93
C PHE A 441 11.31 -44.30 4.50
N LYS A 442 10.32 -43.65 3.90
CA LYS A 442 10.42 -43.04 2.58
C LYS A 442 10.66 -41.55 2.74
N ALA A 443 11.85 -41.08 2.37
CA ALA A 443 12.12 -39.65 2.31
C ALA A 443 11.26 -38.99 1.23
N ALA A 444 10.81 -37.76 1.49
CA ALA A 444 10.19 -36.94 0.47
C ALA A 444 11.22 -36.59 -0.61
N VAL A 445 10.79 -36.57 -1.86
CA VAL A 445 11.60 -36.12 -2.98
C VAL A 445 11.66 -34.60 -2.92
N GLU A 446 12.86 -34.05 -2.73
CA GLU A 446 13.13 -32.63 -2.91
C GLU A 446 13.20 -32.30 -4.40
N VAL A 447 12.40 -31.34 -4.83
CA VAL A 447 12.39 -30.91 -6.23
C VAL A 447 12.96 -29.49 -6.26
N PRO A 448 14.13 -29.27 -6.87
CA PRO A 448 14.70 -27.94 -6.95
C PRO A 448 13.82 -27.03 -7.79
N PHE A 449 13.88 -25.74 -7.48
CA PHE A 449 13.20 -24.70 -8.24
C PHE A 449 13.99 -24.25 -9.47
N THR A 450 15.26 -24.64 -9.57
CA THR A 450 16.20 -24.16 -10.58
C THR A 450 16.05 -24.89 -11.92
N ALA A 451 16.73 -24.35 -12.95
CA ALA A 451 16.87 -24.95 -14.28
C ALA A 451 17.74 -26.21 -14.26
N ASP A 452 17.47 -27.15 -13.35
CA ASP A 452 18.06 -28.48 -13.43
C ASP A 452 17.63 -29.11 -14.76
N ALA A 453 18.61 -29.48 -15.57
CA ALA A 453 18.39 -30.10 -16.87
C ALA A 453 17.54 -31.37 -16.75
N ASN A 454 17.64 -32.09 -15.63
CA ASN A 454 16.88 -33.30 -15.34
C ASN A 454 15.38 -33.04 -15.11
N LEU A 455 14.98 -31.79 -14.83
CA LEU A 455 13.57 -31.40 -14.72
C LEU A 455 12.97 -30.94 -16.06
N GLN A 456 13.78 -30.63 -17.08
CA GLN A 456 13.30 -30.03 -18.35
C GLN A 456 12.63 -31.04 -19.31
N GLY A 457 12.72 -32.34 -19.01
CA GLY A 457 12.14 -33.40 -19.84
C GLY A 457 10.63 -33.56 -19.70
N ALA A 458 10.00 -34.14 -20.73
CA ALA A 458 8.60 -34.59 -20.64
C ALA A 458 8.43 -35.81 -19.72
N THR A 459 9.50 -36.59 -19.54
CA THR A 459 9.54 -37.74 -18.64
C THR A 459 10.33 -37.34 -17.38
N PRO A 460 9.81 -37.59 -16.17
CA PRO A 460 10.56 -37.33 -14.94
C PRO A 460 11.88 -38.10 -14.92
N ASP A 461 12.98 -37.45 -14.53
CA ASP A 461 14.25 -38.14 -14.26
C ASP A 461 14.14 -39.04 -13.02
N ALA A 462 14.89 -40.14 -12.98
CA ALA A 462 14.86 -41.09 -11.86
C ALA A 462 15.20 -40.45 -10.51
N LEU A 463 16.00 -39.37 -10.49
CA LEU A 463 16.32 -38.59 -9.28
C LEU A 463 15.08 -37.92 -8.67
N TYR A 464 14.05 -37.67 -9.48
CA TYR A 464 12.84 -36.95 -9.09
C TYR A 464 11.60 -37.84 -9.15
N GLN A 465 11.76 -39.15 -8.94
CA GLN A 465 10.67 -40.13 -8.91
C GLN A 465 10.46 -40.73 -7.53
N ASP A 466 9.19 -40.88 -7.16
CA ASP A 466 8.71 -41.79 -6.12
C ASP A 466 7.53 -42.54 -6.73
N LEU A 467 7.83 -43.68 -7.36
CA LEU A 467 6.88 -44.37 -8.24
C LEU A 467 5.53 -44.63 -7.52
N PRO A 468 4.39 -44.41 -8.21
CA PRO A 468 4.25 -44.13 -9.64
C PRO A 468 4.32 -42.63 -10.03
N TYR A 469 4.83 -41.76 -9.16
CA TYR A 469 4.88 -40.32 -9.41
C TYR A 469 6.31 -39.84 -9.71
N GLY A 470 6.41 -38.72 -10.42
CA GLY A 470 7.68 -38.06 -10.68
C GLY A 470 7.51 -36.60 -11.06
N ALA A 471 8.48 -35.76 -10.72
CA ALA A 471 8.43 -34.32 -10.94
C ALA A 471 9.17 -33.89 -12.22
N THR A 472 8.65 -32.85 -12.88
CA THR A 472 9.30 -32.11 -13.97
C THR A 472 9.24 -30.61 -13.65
N ILE A 473 9.79 -29.77 -14.52
CA ILE A 473 9.76 -28.31 -14.37
C ILE A 473 8.34 -27.72 -14.46
N THR A 474 7.39 -28.46 -15.03
CA THR A 474 5.99 -28.01 -15.19
C THR A 474 5.08 -28.48 -14.05
N GLY A 475 5.43 -29.56 -13.35
CA GLY A 475 4.55 -30.11 -12.33
C GLY A 475 4.90 -31.53 -11.88
N LEU A 476 3.92 -32.18 -11.25
CA LEU A 476 3.99 -33.60 -10.91
C LEU A 476 3.30 -34.44 -11.99
N LYS A 477 3.91 -35.56 -12.35
CA LYS A 477 3.39 -36.54 -13.30
C LYS A 477 3.11 -37.88 -12.62
N HIS A 478 2.13 -38.60 -13.14
CA HIS A 478 1.77 -39.96 -12.74
C HIS A 478 1.99 -40.93 -13.90
N PHE A 479 2.62 -42.07 -13.62
CA PHE A 479 2.85 -43.13 -14.58
C PHE A 479 1.69 -44.12 -14.59
N ASP A 480 0.99 -44.23 -15.72
CA ASP A 480 -0.17 -45.13 -15.89
C ASP A 480 0.20 -46.55 -16.35
N GLY A 481 1.50 -46.87 -16.41
CA GLY A 481 2.03 -48.13 -16.96
C GLY A 481 2.56 -48.00 -18.39
N ALA A 482 2.22 -46.91 -19.11
CA ALA A 482 2.72 -46.64 -20.46
C ALA A 482 3.24 -45.19 -20.63
N ASN A 483 2.54 -44.21 -20.06
CA ASN A 483 2.79 -42.79 -20.25
C ASN A 483 2.87 -42.04 -18.91
N TRP A 484 3.61 -40.94 -18.94
CA TRP A 484 3.68 -39.97 -17.83
C TRP A 484 2.69 -38.83 -18.07
N ASN A 485 1.58 -38.83 -17.34
CA ASN A 485 0.53 -37.82 -17.46
C ASN A 485 0.71 -36.74 -16.38
N GLN A 486 0.58 -35.46 -16.74
CA GLN A 486 0.63 -34.38 -15.76
C GLN A 486 -0.63 -34.40 -14.89
N VAL A 487 -0.44 -34.44 -13.58
CA VAL A 487 -1.52 -34.53 -12.59
C VAL A 487 -1.55 -33.33 -11.64
N PHE A 488 -0.46 -32.57 -11.56
CA PHE A 488 -0.36 -31.35 -10.77
C PHE A 488 0.52 -30.34 -11.50
N SER A 489 0.22 -29.05 -11.42
CA SER A 489 1.04 -27.97 -11.99
C SER A 489 1.67 -27.13 -10.87
N TRP A 490 2.91 -26.68 -11.06
CA TRP A 490 3.53 -25.75 -10.12
C TRP A 490 2.89 -24.35 -10.21
N GLY A 491 2.82 -23.63 -9.09
CA GLY A 491 2.32 -22.26 -9.04
C GLY A 491 0.79 -22.10 -9.06
N ASP A 492 0.06 -22.91 -9.82
CA ASP A 492 -1.40 -22.94 -9.85
C ASP A 492 -1.86 -24.36 -9.56
N CYS A 493 -2.61 -24.57 -8.47
CA CYS A 493 -3.15 -25.89 -8.21
C CYS A 493 -4.28 -26.20 -9.20
N CYS A 494 -4.21 -27.42 -9.75
CA CYS A 494 -5.17 -28.09 -10.63
C CYS A 494 -5.19 -27.62 -12.10
N PRO A 495 -5.17 -28.54 -13.09
CA PRO A 495 -5.64 -28.25 -14.44
C PRO A 495 -7.15 -28.01 -14.52
#